data_AF-A0AAX3ZXM7-F1
#
_entry.id   AF-A0AAX3ZXM7-F1
#
_cell.length_a   1.000
_cell.length_b   1.000
_cell.length_c   1.000
_cell.angle_alpha   90.00
_cell.angle_beta   90.00
_cell.angle_gamma   90.00
#
_symmetry.space_group_name_H-M   'P 1'
#
loop_
_entity.id
_entity.type
_entity.pdbx_description
1 polymer ?
#
loop_
_entity_poly.entity_id
_entity_poly.type
_entity_poly.pdbx_seq_one_letter_code
_entity_poly.pdbx_strand_id
1 'polypeptide(L)'
;MDPPKEVTVPLTRRSLMDAAAARFGWRRAYGDTTDVDALLTEQSETAYTAAADHAALATAKNTDVLTVQPCVLDARGRILADVLYLEGILAGARNRDLPSEVIEHLEDVVDHGHELTMLLAAAVRSTAASHTSSGS
;
A
#
# COMPACT_ATOMS: atom_id res chain seq x y z
N MET A 1 6.68 17.31 -46.80
CA MET A 1 5.75 16.47 -46.04
C MET A 1 6.40 16.26 -44.68
N ASP A 2 6.06 17.12 -43.72
CA ASP A 2 6.62 17.05 -42.36
C ASP A 2 5.99 15.87 -41.61
N PRO A 3 6.75 15.10 -40.81
CA PRO A 3 6.19 14.05 -39.97
C PRO A 3 5.32 14.67 -38.86
N PRO A 4 4.26 13.98 -38.41
CA PRO A 4 3.43 14.47 -37.32
C PRO A 4 4.28 14.59 -36.05
N LYS A 5 4.30 15.79 -35.48
CA LYS A 5 4.92 16.05 -34.19
C LYS A 5 4.18 15.25 -33.14
N GLU A 6 4.87 14.27 -32.56
CA GLU A 6 4.42 13.54 -31.39
C GLU A 6 4.20 14.56 -30.26
N VAL A 7 2.93 14.85 -29.96
CA VAL A 7 2.57 15.74 -28.87
C VAL A 7 2.70 14.95 -27.59
N THR A 8 3.91 14.91 -27.03
CA THR A 8 4.11 14.49 -25.64
C THR A 8 3.53 15.60 -24.77
N VAL A 9 2.23 15.52 -24.47
CA VAL A 9 1.57 16.46 -23.55
C VAL A 9 2.23 16.30 -22.19
N PRO A 10 2.86 17.34 -21.62
CA PRO A 10 3.40 17.26 -20.28
C PRO A 10 2.21 17.09 -19.32
N LEU A 11 2.10 15.93 -18.69
CA LEU A 11 1.09 15.71 -17.68
C LEU A 11 1.34 16.71 -16.55
N THR A 12 0.45 17.68 -16.38
CA THR A 12 0.53 18.61 -15.26
C THR A 12 0.44 17.82 -13.95
N ARG A 13 1.12 18.27 -12.89
CA ARG A 13 1.09 17.62 -11.56
C ARG A 13 -0.33 17.29 -11.09
N ARG A 14 -1.29 18.15 -11.42
CA ARG A 14 -2.73 17.95 -11.19
C ARG A 14 -3.28 16.72 -11.93
N SER A 15 -2.98 16.57 -13.22
CA SER A 15 -3.38 15.43 -14.05
C SER A 15 -2.77 14.11 -13.55
N LEU A 16 -1.53 14.12 -13.04
CA LEU A 16 -0.92 12.93 -12.43
C LEU A 16 -1.61 12.56 -11.11
N MET A 17 -1.96 13.54 -10.27
CA MET A 17 -2.70 13.28 -9.04
C MET A 17 -4.16 12.88 -9.27
N ASP A 18 -4.77 13.36 -10.35
CA ASP A 18 -6.13 12.95 -10.75
C ASP A 18 -6.11 11.52 -11.33
N ALA A 19 -5.11 11.17 -12.15
CA ALA A 19 -4.92 9.80 -12.64
C ALA A 19 -4.59 8.82 -11.51
N ALA A 20 -3.70 9.19 -10.58
CA ALA A 20 -3.41 8.40 -9.40
C ALA A 20 -4.66 8.26 -8.51
N ALA A 21 -5.42 9.34 -8.28
CA ALA A 21 -6.64 9.26 -7.49
C ALA A 21 -7.72 8.39 -8.15
N ALA A 22 -7.83 8.38 -9.48
CA ALA A 22 -8.73 7.50 -10.20
C ALA A 22 -8.30 6.02 -10.07
N ARG A 23 -7.00 5.74 -10.16
CA ARG A 23 -6.45 4.38 -10.06
C ARG A 23 -6.41 3.83 -8.63
N PHE A 24 -6.31 4.69 -7.63
CA PHE A 24 -6.28 4.32 -6.21
C PHE A 24 -7.62 4.59 -5.48
N GLY A 25 -8.69 4.92 -6.22
CA GLY A 25 -10.05 5.03 -5.67
C GLY A 25 -10.33 6.27 -4.80
N TRP A 26 -9.41 7.24 -4.74
CA TRP A 26 -9.47 8.36 -3.79
C TRP A 26 -10.61 9.36 -4.01
N ARG A 27 -11.32 9.33 -5.16
CA ARG A 27 -12.32 10.35 -5.51
C ARG A 27 -13.59 9.85 -6.22
N ARG A 28 -13.78 8.53 -6.34
CA ARG A 28 -14.92 7.96 -7.07
C ARG A 28 -15.59 6.88 -6.23
N ALA A 29 -16.89 7.04 -5.98
CA ALA A 29 -17.74 5.95 -5.52
C ALA A 29 -18.20 5.14 -6.73
N TYR A 30 -18.21 3.82 -6.59
CA TYR A 30 -18.67 2.90 -7.61
C TYR A 30 -20.04 2.37 -7.21
N GLY A 31 -20.99 2.44 -8.14
CA GLY A 31 -22.37 1.99 -7.93
C GLY A 31 -22.63 0.57 -8.43
N ASP A 32 -21.65 -0.04 -9.11
CA ASP A 32 -21.73 -1.39 -9.66
C ASP A 32 -20.50 -2.20 -9.24
N THR A 33 -20.70 -3.49 -8.97
CA THR A 33 -19.64 -4.42 -8.56
C THR A 33 -18.65 -4.67 -9.69
N THR A 34 -19.09 -4.66 -10.95
CA THR A 34 -18.21 -4.82 -12.11
C THR A 34 -17.13 -3.74 -12.17
N ASP A 35 -17.51 -2.48 -11.88
CA ASP A 35 -16.56 -1.37 -11.89
C ASP A 35 -15.57 -1.46 -10.71
N VAL A 36 -16.01 -1.99 -9.56
CA VAL A 36 -15.15 -2.26 -8.39
C VAL A 36 -14.14 -3.35 -8.74
N ASP A 37 -14.59 -4.47 -9.30
CA ASP A 37 -13.74 -5.62 -9.64
C ASP A 37 -12.68 -5.24 -10.70
N ALA A 38 -13.08 -4.43 -11.68
CA ALA A 38 -12.16 -3.90 -12.68
C ALA A 38 -11.05 -3.05 -12.04
N LEU A 39 -11.40 -2.17 -11.10
CA LEU A 39 -10.42 -1.37 -10.38
C LEU A 39 -9.48 -2.23 -9.52
N LEU A 40 -10.02 -3.20 -8.78
CA LEU A 40 -9.21 -4.09 -7.94
C LEU A 40 -8.23 -4.92 -8.78
N THR A 41 -8.66 -5.34 -9.97
CA THR A 41 -7.80 -6.02 -10.95
C THR A 41 -6.68 -5.10 -11.43
N GLU A 42 -7.00 -3.87 -11.85
CA GLU A 42 -6.02 -2.88 -12.29
C GLU A 42 -5.00 -2.55 -11.19
N GLN A 43 -5.45 -2.40 -9.95
CA GLN A 43 -4.59 -2.17 -8.79
C GLN A 43 -3.62 -3.33 -8.57
N SER A 44 -4.13 -4.56 -8.66
CA SER A 44 -3.33 -5.77 -8.51
C SER A 44 -2.26 -5.88 -9.60
N GLU A 45 -2.63 -5.69 -10.87
CA GLU A 45 -1.70 -5.73 -12.00
C GLU A 45 -0.61 -4.65 -11.89
N THR A 46 -0.99 -3.46 -11.43
CA THR A 46 -0.04 -2.36 -11.17
C THR A 46 0.97 -2.76 -10.10
N ALA A 47 0.49 -3.30 -8.98
CA ALA A 47 1.33 -3.73 -7.87
C ALA A 47 2.28 -4.86 -8.29
N TYR A 48 1.80 -5.85 -9.04
CA TYR A 48 2.62 -6.94 -9.56
C TYR A 48 3.68 -6.47 -10.55
N THR A 49 3.35 -5.51 -11.42
CA THR A 49 4.33 -4.92 -12.34
C THR A 49 5.46 -4.23 -11.56
N ALA A 50 5.13 -3.47 -10.52
CA ALA A 50 6.11 -2.81 -9.66
C ALA A 50 6.95 -3.80 -8.82
N ALA A 51 6.42 -5.00 -8.53
CA ALA A 51 7.08 -5.98 -7.67
C ALA A 51 8.40 -6.51 -8.25
N ALA A 52 8.51 -6.63 -9.58
CA ALA A 52 9.76 -7.07 -10.23
C ALA A 52 10.92 -6.11 -9.94
N ASP A 53 10.67 -4.81 -9.99
CA ASP A 53 11.66 -3.77 -9.67
C ASP A 53 11.99 -3.75 -8.17
N HIS A 54 10.99 -3.98 -7.32
CA HIS A 54 11.19 -4.06 -5.86
C HIS A 54 12.08 -5.25 -5.46
N ALA A 55 11.92 -6.42 -6.08
CA ALA A 55 12.73 -7.60 -5.77
C ALA A 55 14.21 -7.40 -6.16
N ALA A 56 14.48 -6.82 -7.34
CA ALA A 56 15.84 -6.52 -7.77
C ALA A 56 16.51 -5.48 -6.85
N LEU A 57 15.78 -4.43 -6.47
CA LEU A 57 16.27 -3.40 -5.55
C LEU A 57 16.51 -3.93 -4.14
N ALA A 58 15.62 -4.78 -3.62
CA ALA A 58 15.75 -5.40 -2.32
C ALA A 58 16.96 -6.34 -2.28
N THR A 59 17.18 -7.14 -3.33
CA THR A 59 18.35 -8.02 -3.45
C THR A 59 19.66 -7.22 -3.45
N ALA A 60 19.69 -6.08 -4.14
CA ALA A 60 20.87 -5.23 -4.18
C ALA A 60 21.17 -4.53 -2.84
N LYS A 61 20.12 -4.19 -2.06
CA LYS A 61 20.25 -3.41 -0.82
C LYS A 61 20.42 -4.27 0.43
N ASN A 62 19.72 -5.40 0.51
CA ASN A 62 19.62 -6.23 1.70
C ASN A 62 20.77 -7.25 1.76
N THR A 63 22.00 -6.76 1.83
CA THR A 63 23.23 -7.59 1.81
C THR A 63 23.62 -8.11 3.19
N ASP A 64 23.09 -7.51 4.26
CA ASP A 64 23.21 -7.99 5.64
C ASP A 64 21.93 -7.72 6.45
N VAL A 65 21.86 -8.30 7.65
CA VAL A 65 20.66 -8.22 8.49
C VAL A 65 20.29 -6.79 8.91
N LEU A 66 21.26 -5.89 9.06
CA LEU A 66 21.01 -4.49 9.42
C LEU A 66 20.53 -3.68 8.21
N THR A 67 20.94 -4.03 7.00
CA THR A 67 20.44 -3.37 5.78
C THR A 67 18.96 -3.65 5.49
N VAL A 68 18.41 -4.76 6.02
CA VAL A 68 16.97 -5.07 5.96
C VAL A 68 16.15 -4.15 6.87
N GLN A 69 16.73 -3.74 8.01
CA GLN A 69 16.00 -3.09 9.09
C GLN A 69 15.31 -1.77 8.68
N PRO A 70 15.97 -0.82 7.97
CA PRO A 70 15.32 0.41 7.53
C PRO A 70 14.13 0.16 6.59
N CYS A 71 14.23 -0.84 5.71
CA CYS A 71 13.17 -1.18 4.76
C CYS A 71 11.92 -1.71 5.49
N VAL A 72 12.10 -2.57 6.50
CA VAL A 72 10.98 -3.12 7.28
C VAL A 72 10.38 -2.05 8.21
N LEU A 73 11.20 -1.17 8.79
CA LEU A 73 10.72 -0.02 9.57
C LEU A 73 9.85 0.94 8.73
N ASP A 74 10.30 1.24 7.51
CA ASP A 74 9.57 2.08 6.57
C ASP A 74 8.24 1.45 6.14
N ALA A 75 8.24 0.16 5.77
CA ALA A 75 7.02 -0.58 5.45
C ALA A 75 6.04 -0.59 6.64
N ARG A 76 6.51 -0.89 7.86
CA ARG A 76 5.70 -0.86 9.07
C ARG A 76 5.08 0.52 9.31
N GLY A 77 5.86 1.58 9.15
CA GLY A 77 5.39 2.96 9.35
C GLY A 77 4.24 3.32 8.42
N ARG A 78 4.36 2.99 7.13
CA ARG A 78 3.31 3.25 6.13
C ARG A 78 2.05 2.43 6.40
N ILE A 79 2.21 1.12 6.62
CA ILE A 79 1.07 0.23 6.88
C ILE A 79 0.35 0.64 8.17
N LEU A 80 1.06 1.01 9.24
CA LEU A 80 0.42 1.47 10.48
C LEU A 80 -0.39 2.75 10.25
N ALA A 81 0.12 3.69 9.45
CA ALA A 81 -0.64 4.90 9.11
C ALA A 81 -1.92 4.57 8.34
N ASP A 82 -1.85 3.62 7.39
CA ASP A 82 -3.02 3.16 6.63
C ASP A 82 -4.04 2.43 7.51
N VAL A 83 -3.59 1.61 8.47
CA VAL A 83 -4.46 0.93 9.44
C VAL A 83 -5.19 1.94 10.33
N LEU A 84 -4.50 2.94 10.86
CA LEU A 84 -5.13 4.00 11.67
C LEU A 84 -6.12 4.85 10.84
N TYR A 85 -5.85 5.02 9.55
CA TYR A 85 -6.81 5.65 8.65
C TYR A 85 -8.07 4.79 8.46
N LEU A 86 -7.92 3.48 8.28
CA LEU A 86 -9.03 2.52 8.19
C LEU A 86 -9.86 2.46 9.47
N GLU A 87 -9.23 2.55 10.65
CA GLU A 87 -9.95 2.71 11.92
C GLU A 87 -10.85 3.94 11.93
N GLY A 88 -10.37 5.06 11.37
CA GLY A 88 -11.17 6.27 11.21
C GLY A 88 -12.38 6.05 10.30
N ILE A 89 -12.22 5.31 9.20
CA ILE A 89 -13.32 4.93 8.31
C ILE A 89 -14.33 4.04 9.05
N LEU A 90 -13.85 3.00 9.76
CA LEU A 90 -14.69 2.10 10.55
C LEU A 90 -15.48 2.86 11.63
N ALA A 91 -14.84 3.77 12.35
CA ALA A 91 -15.52 4.62 13.33
C ALA A 91 -16.62 5.47 12.66
N GLY A 92 -16.34 6.03 11.49
CA GLY A 92 -17.33 6.75 10.69
C GLY A 92 -18.50 5.88 10.25
N ALA A 93 -18.22 4.64 9.82
CA ALA A 93 -19.24 3.67 9.40
C ALA A 93 -20.17 3.28 10.55
N ARG A 94 -19.61 2.96 11.72
CA ARG A 94 -20.36 2.65 12.94
C ARG A 94 -21.22 3.84 13.41
N ASN A 95 -20.67 5.04 13.43
CA ASN A 95 -21.40 6.25 13.85
C ASN A 95 -22.57 6.63 12.92
N ARG A 96 -22.57 6.11 11.69
CA ARG A 96 -23.59 6.36 10.67
C ARG A 96 -24.54 5.18 10.51
N ASP A 97 -24.41 4.13 11.31
CA ASP A 97 -25.17 2.89 11.20
C ASP A 97 -25.17 2.33 9.77
N LEU A 98 -23.99 2.31 9.12
CA LEU A 98 -23.84 1.70 7.79
C LEU A 98 -24.17 0.20 7.83
N PRO A 99 -24.44 -0.43 6.67
CA PRO A 99 -24.77 -1.85 6.62
C PRO A 99 -23.75 -2.71 7.37
N SER A 100 -24.23 -3.69 8.13
CA SER A 100 -23.39 -4.51 9.03
C SER A 100 -22.28 -5.23 8.28
N GLU A 101 -22.55 -5.73 7.08
CA GLU A 101 -21.55 -6.40 6.23
C GLU A 101 -20.37 -5.46 5.88
N VAL A 102 -20.62 -4.17 5.67
CA VAL A 102 -19.55 -3.17 5.44
C VAL A 102 -18.73 -2.95 6.72
N ILE A 103 -19.39 -2.91 7.87
CA ILE A 103 -18.73 -2.74 9.17
C ILE A 103 -17.87 -3.97 9.49
N GLU A 104 -18.40 -5.19 9.29
CA GLU A 104 -17.70 -6.46 9.51
C GLU A 104 -16.45 -6.56 8.62
N HIS A 105 -16.55 -6.24 7.33
CA HIS A 105 -15.37 -6.23 6.45
C HIS A 105 -14.34 -5.17 6.84
N LEU A 106 -14.76 -4.00 7.32
CA LEU A 106 -13.84 -2.98 7.81
C LEU A 106 -13.15 -3.41 9.12
N GLU A 107 -13.87 -4.11 10.00
CA GLU A 107 -13.32 -4.71 11.23
C GLU A 107 -12.24 -5.76 10.87
N ASP A 108 -12.56 -6.68 9.97
CA ASP A 108 -11.62 -7.71 9.51
C ASP A 108 -10.33 -7.07 8.96
N VAL A 109 -10.44 -6.06 8.10
CA VAL A 109 -9.26 -5.40 7.51
C VAL A 109 -8.43 -4.67 8.57
N VAL A 110 -9.07 -4.00 9.53
CA VAL A 110 -8.36 -3.33 10.64
C VAL A 110 -7.62 -4.34 11.51
N ASP A 111 -8.26 -5.45 11.85
CA ASP A 111 -7.68 -6.50 12.70
C ASP A 111 -6.47 -7.16 12.03
N HIS A 112 -6.61 -7.58 10.76
CA HIS A 112 -5.49 -8.14 10.00
C HIS A 112 -4.37 -7.10 9.77
N GLY A 113 -4.73 -5.84 9.59
CA GLY A 113 -3.79 -4.73 9.51
C GLY A 113 -2.95 -4.59 10.77
N HIS A 114 -3.58 -4.63 11.95
CA HIS A 114 -2.88 -4.60 13.23
C HIS A 114 -1.95 -5.80 13.40
N GLU A 115 -2.42 -7.00 13.09
CA GLU A 115 -1.60 -8.21 13.11
C GLU A 115 -0.33 -8.04 12.24
N LEU A 116 -0.49 -7.57 11.01
CA LEU A 116 0.62 -7.31 10.10
C LEU A 116 1.63 -6.31 10.70
N THR A 117 1.16 -5.22 11.31
CA THR A 117 2.07 -4.24 11.94
C THR A 117 2.84 -4.81 13.13
N MET A 118 2.27 -5.77 13.86
CA MET A 118 2.94 -6.50 14.94
C MET A 118 3.99 -7.46 14.39
N LEU A 119 3.67 -8.21 13.33
CA LEU A 119 4.60 -9.11 12.66
C LEU A 119 5.80 -8.34 12.09
N LEU A 120 5.56 -7.18 11.47
CA LEU A 120 6.63 -6.31 10.99
C LEU A 120 7.50 -5.78 12.14
N ALA A 121 6.91 -5.43 13.29
CA ALA A 121 7.68 -5.04 14.47
C ALA A 121 8.55 -6.20 14.99
N ALA A 122 8.03 -7.43 14.97
CA ALA A 122 8.79 -8.61 15.35
C ALA A 122 9.96 -8.87 14.39
N ALA A 123 9.75 -8.71 13.08
CA ALA A 123 10.81 -8.78 12.08
C ALA A 123 11.90 -7.72 12.32
N VAL A 124 11.54 -6.47 12.62
CA VAL A 124 12.54 -5.45 13.00
C VAL A 124 13.32 -5.87 14.25
N ARG A 125 12.66 -6.39 15.29
CA ARG A 125 13.36 -6.84 16.50
C ARG A 125 14.32 -8.00 16.22
N SER A 126 13.95 -8.93 15.32
CA SER A 126 14.84 -10.05 14.95
C SER A 126 16.10 -9.56 14.23
N THR A 127 16.00 -8.48 13.42
CA THR A 127 17.21 -7.91 12.80
C THR A 127 18.22 -7.40 13.83
N ALA A 128 17.74 -6.74 14.89
CA ALA A 128 18.60 -6.23 15.96
C ALA A 128 19.20 -7.37 16.80
N ALA A 129 18.39 -8.37 17.16
CA ALA A 129 18.84 -9.53 17.92
C ALA A 129 19.95 -10.31 17.17
N SER A 130 19.75 -10.58 15.88
CA SER A 130 20.73 -11.28 15.04
C SER A 130 22.06 -10.53 14.99
N HIS A 131 22.03 -9.20 14.84
CA HIS A 131 23.25 -8.40 14.86
C HIS A 131 24.01 -8.53 16.19
N THR A 132 23.31 -8.47 17.33
CA THR A 132 23.96 -8.62 18.65
C THR A 132 24.57 -10.00 18.86
N SER A 133 23.96 -11.05 18.31
CA SER A 133 24.49 -12.42 18.40
C SER A 133 25.70 -12.69 17.51
N SER A 134 25.87 -11.96 16.40
CA SER A 134 27.03 -12.10 15.51
C SER A 134 28.26 -11.30 15.96
N GLY A 135 28.10 -10.38 16.91
CA GLY A 135 29.18 -9.58 17.49
C GLY A 135 29.77 -10.11 18.80
N SER A 136 29.32 -11.28 19.28
CA SER A 136 29.83 -11.96 20.49
C SER A 136 30.72 -13.15 20.15
#